data_AF-A0AAD9NWG2-F1
#
_entry.id   AF-A0AAD9NWG2-F1
#
_cell.length_a   1.000
_cell.length_b   1.000
_cell.length_c   1.000
_cell.angle_alpha   90.00
_cell.angle_beta   90.00
_cell.angle_gamma   90.00
#
_symmetry.space_group_name_H-M   'P 1'
#
loop_
_entity.id
_entity.type
_entity.pdbx_description
1 polymer ?
#
loop_
_entity_poly.entity_id
_entity_poly.type
_entity_poly.pdbx_seq_one_letter_code
_entity_poly.pdbx_strand_id
1 'polypeptide(L)'
;MPYTKGPDGVTHFVGRRRLTVLSEPKSKAYEGFVEDREEPVWPVSQSAKNFRVTKRLSSLAEPRYPPPNAWPPGYKFFRPPVSEVPPAALHAKPSGRLEQLSAPVARKVHQEGDADVVNRTVTAPSSNVPPAALHASCTDYVQNLAVAKVVPKEYRPMNPVARPVTSEAQHAMATQRVQQLARPKSGKMKTDDFEPFHVSPFAKRAVPSPRVIELSTPLPRKVRTKT
;
A
#
# COMPACT_ATOMS: atom_id res chain seq x y z
N MET A 1 29.16 -22.11 14.82
CA MET A 1 30.41 -21.45 15.28
C MET A 1 30.60 -21.85 16.73
N PRO A 2 31.68 -22.54 17.12
CA PRO A 2 31.88 -22.95 18.51
C PRO A 2 32.34 -21.76 19.35
N TYR A 3 31.70 -21.57 20.49
CA TYR A 3 32.11 -20.58 21.49
C TYR A 3 33.36 -21.09 22.20
N THR A 4 34.44 -20.31 22.18
CA THR A 4 35.67 -20.59 22.93
C THR A 4 35.70 -19.68 24.16
N LYS A 5 36.06 -20.24 25.32
CA LYS A 5 36.20 -19.47 26.56
C LYS A 5 37.50 -18.66 26.49
N GLY A 6 37.43 -17.36 26.77
CA GLY A 6 38.61 -16.50 26.90
C GLY A 6 39.40 -16.79 28.19
N PRO A 7 40.65 -16.31 28.28
CA PRO A 7 41.57 -16.57 29.40
C PRO A 7 41.03 -16.12 30.78
N ASP A 8 40.14 -15.13 30.80
CA ASP A 8 39.55 -14.58 32.04
C ASP A 8 38.20 -15.22 32.42
N GLY A 9 37.77 -16.27 31.71
CA GLY A 9 36.49 -16.94 31.96
C GLY A 9 35.25 -16.18 31.47
N VAL A 10 35.41 -14.95 30.96
CA VAL A 10 34.33 -14.13 30.39
C VAL A 10 34.26 -14.34 28.87
N THR A 11 33.04 -14.58 28.34
CA THR A 11 32.82 -14.74 26.90
C THR A 11 32.78 -13.40 26.19
N HIS A 12 33.88 -13.02 25.55
CA HIS A 12 33.93 -11.86 24.67
C HIS A 12 33.56 -12.24 23.23
N PHE A 13 32.68 -11.46 22.61
CA PHE A 13 32.31 -11.64 21.21
C PHE A 13 33.42 -11.06 20.33
N VAL A 14 34.40 -11.89 19.95
CA VAL A 14 35.48 -11.46 19.05
C VAL A 14 34.95 -11.49 17.61
N GLY A 15 34.40 -10.36 17.16
CA GLY A 15 34.03 -10.15 15.76
C GLY A 15 35.27 -10.22 14.87
N ARG A 16 35.13 -10.73 13.65
CA ARG A 16 36.19 -10.59 12.62
C ARG A 16 36.48 -9.10 12.41
N ARG A 17 37.71 -8.75 12.01
CA ARG A 17 38.12 -7.35 11.73
C ARG A 17 37.13 -6.57 10.86
N ARG A 18 36.46 -7.22 9.91
CA ARG A 18 35.41 -6.58 9.10
C ARG A 18 34.14 -6.26 9.91
N LEU A 19 33.73 -7.15 10.81
CA LEU A 19 32.55 -6.94 11.67
C LEU A 19 32.81 -5.84 12.70
N THR A 20 34.02 -5.74 13.25
CA THR A 20 34.38 -4.64 14.17
C THR A 20 34.32 -3.29 13.45
N VAL A 21 34.86 -3.20 12.24
CA VAL A 21 34.79 -1.98 11.40
C VAL A 21 33.35 -1.63 11.01
N LEU A 22 32.49 -2.63 10.75
CA LEU A 22 31.08 -2.38 10.41
C LEU A 22 30.22 -2.04 11.63
N SER A 23 30.65 -2.41 12.85
CA SER A 23 29.96 -2.08 14.09
C SER A 23 30.31 -0.69 14.62
N GLU A 24 31.37 -0.06 14.12
CA GLU A 24 31.67 1.33 14.43
C GLU A 24 30.57 2.22 13.84
N PRO A 25 30.01 3.17 14.62
CA PRO A 25 29.08 4.15 14.08
C PRO A 25 29.79 4.92 12.98
N LYS A 26 29.10 5.21 11.87
CA LYS A 26 29.66 6.02 10.78
C LYS A 26 30.03 7.40 11.33
N SER A 27 31.30 7.60 11.66
CA SER A 27 31.82 8.79 12.35
C SER A 27 31.94 10.02 11.45
N LYS A 28 31.77 9.84 10.14
CA LYS A 28 31.55 10.92 9.18
C LYS A 28 30.33 10.59 8.34
N ALA A 29 29.27 11.33 8.60
CA ALA A 29 28.36 11.77 7.56
C ALA A 29 29.19 12.08 6.29
N TYR A 30 28.87 11.43 5.17
CA TYR A 30 29.49 11.69 3.87
C TYR A 30 29.55 13.21 3.62
N GLU A 31 30.52 13.71 2.85
CA GLU A 31 30.73 15.17 2.66
C GLU A 31 29.50 15.90 2.06
N GLY A 32 28.53 15.16 1.50
CA GLY A 32 27.22 15.66 1.08
C GLY A 32 26.02 15.15 1.90
N PHE A 33 26.25 14.68 3.12
CA PHE A 33 25.17 14.29 4.04
C PHE A 33 24.55 15.57 4.61
N VAL A 34 23.31 15.81 4.18
CA VAL A 34 22.46 16.86 4.74
C VAL A 34 21.64 16.19 5.84
N GLU A 35 21.71 16.74 7.06
CA GLU A 35 20.89 16.29 8.18
C GLU A 35 19.39 16.39 7.86
N ASP A 36 18.57 15.63 8.60
CA ASP A 36 17.12 15.74 8.49
C ASP A 36 16.71 17.20 8.74
N ARG A 37 15.81 17.70 7.89
CA ARG A 37 15.38 19.10 7.92
C ARG A 37 14.78 19.46 9.29
N GLU A 38 15.23 20.57 9.88
CA GLU A 38 14.75 21.08 11.17
C GLU A 38 13.26 21.47 11.18
N GLU A 39 12.74 21.99 10.06
CA GLU A 39 11.32 22.33 9.93
C GLU A 39 10.56 21.36 9.00
N PRO A 40 9.30 20.99 9.31
CA PRO A 40 8.48 20.18 8.41
C PRO A 40 8.04 20.93 7.14
N VAL A 41 8.28 22.25 7.07
CA VAL A 41 7.88 23.13 5.96
C VAL A 41 8.97 23.16 4.89
N TRP A 42 8.58 23.02 3.62
CA TRP A 42 9.51 23.20 2.51
C TRP A 42 9.77 24.70 2.28
N PRO A 43 11.04 25.16 2.26
CA PRO A 43 11.34 26.53 1.91
C PRO A 43 10.97 26.73 0.44
N VAL A 44 9.92 27.53 0.21
CA VAL A 44 9.49 27.91 -1.13
C VAL A 44 10.29 29.15 -1.55
N SER A 45 10.90 29.10 -2.74
CA SER A 45 11.67 30.23 -3.27
C SER A 45 10.80 31.48 -3.45
N GLN A 46 11.41 32.66 -3.37
CA GLN A 46 10.69 33.93 -3.59
C GLN A 46 10.09 34.01 -5.00
N SER A 47 10.75 33.41 -6.00
CA SER A 47 10.24 33.33 -7.36
C SER A 47 8.97 32.48 -7.46
N ALA A 48 8.88 31.38 -6.71
CA ALA A 48 7.67 30.54 -6.66
C ALA A 48 6.53 31.24 -5.91
N LYS A 49 6.81 31.96 -4.82
CA LYS A 49 5.81 32.76 -4.09
C LYS A 49 5.22 33.88 -4.94
N ASN A 50 6.05 34.51 -5.78
CA ASN A 50 5.68 35.65 -6.62
C ASN A 50 5.31 35.24 -8.06
N PHE A 51 5.16 33.95 -8.34
CA PHE A 51 4.94 33.46 -9.69
C PHE A 51 3.58 33.92 -10.24
N ARG A 52 3.60 34.58 -11.41
CA ARG A 52 2.38 34.96 -12.13
C ARG A 52 1.98 33.86 -13.10
N VAL A 53 0.76 33.37 -12.98
CA VAL A 53 0.21 32.31 -13.84
C VAL A 53 0.28 32.72 -15.31
N THR A 54 0.85 31.85 -16.15
CA THR A 54 0.94 32.07 -17.60
C THR A 54 -0.36 31.62 -18.27
N LYS A 55 -0.67 32.20 -19.45
CA LYS A 55 -1.86 31.81 -20.25
C LYS A 55 -1.93 30.30 -20.51
N ARG A 56 -0.77 29.66 -20.75
CA ARG A 56 -0.67 28.21 -20.94
C ARG A 56 -1.05 27.45 -19.66
N LEU A 57 -0.56 27.87 -18.50
CA LEU A 57 -0.92 27.24 -17.22
C LEU A 57 -2.40 27.42 -16.90
N SER A 58 -2.97 28.60 -17.20
CA SER A 58 -4.42 28.81 -17.09
C SER A 58 -5.21 27.83 -17.96
N SER A 59 -4.82 27.66 -19.23
CA SER A 59 -5.47 26.70 -20.14
C SER A 59 -5.30 25.24 -19.71
N LEU A 60 -4.17 24.87 -19.11
CA LEU A 60 -3.96 23.53 -18.57
C LEU A 60 -4.73 23.26 -17.27
N ALA A 61 -5.05 24.32 -16.51
CA ALA A 61 -5.84 24.22 -15.29
C ALA A 61 -7.34 24.09 -15.57
N GLU A 62 -7.79 24.46 -16.76
CA GLU A 62 -9.18 24.23 -17.18
C GLU A 62 -9.47 22.73 -17.29
N PRO A 63 -10.60 22.24 -16.75
CA PRO A 63 -10.97 20.84 -16.85
C PRO A 63 -11.14 20.44 -18.32
N ARG A 64 -10.56 19.30 -18.69
CA ARG A 64 -10.61 18.81 -20.07
C ARG A 64 -12.00 18.28 -20.39
N TYR A 65 -12.81 19.07 -21.10
CA TYR A 65 -14.02 18.58 -21.72
C TYR A 65 -13.68 17.85 -23.03
N PRO A 66 -14.23 16.66 -23.28
CA PRO A 66 -14.11 16.06 -24.60
C PRO A 66 -14.83 16.93 -25.64
N PRO A 67 -14.37 16.92 -26.91
CA PRO A 67 -14.99 17.72 -27.96
C PRO A 67 -16.49 17.39 -28.09
N PRO A 68 -17.34 18.37 -28.43
CA PRO A 68 -18.80 18.19 -28.52
C PRO A 68 -19.26 17.02 -29.41
N ASN A 69 -18.42 16.60 -30.35
CA ASN A 69 -18.72 15.56 -31.35
C ASN A 69 -18.06 14.20 -31.03
N ALA A 70 -17.31 14.09 -29.93
CA ALA A 70 -16.61 12.86 -29.57
C ALA A 70 -17.50 11.84 -28.82
N TRP A 71 -18.70 12.23 -28.42
CA TRP A 71 -19.64 11.39 -27.68
C TRP A 71 -21.01 11.37 -28.33
N PRO A 72 -21.80 10.28 -28.12
CA PRO A 72 -23.16 10.21 -28.60
C PRO A 72 -24.00 11.40 -28.08
N PRO A 73 -24.94 11.92 -28.89
CA PRO A 73 -25.90 12.91 -28.43
C PRO A 73 -26.59 12.43 -27.15
N GLY A 74 -26.48 13.20 -26.06
CA GLY A 74 -27.07 12.86 -24.76
C GLY A 74 -26.16 12.15 -23.75
N TYR A 75 -24.87 11.97 -24.05
CA TYR A 75 -23.91 11.50 -23.05
C TYR A 75 -23.78 12.49 -21.88
N LYS A 76 -24.12 12.05 -20.66
CA LYS A 76 -23.94 12.79 -19.41
C LYS A 76 -22.89 12.08 -18.57
N PHE A 77 -21.92 12.82 -18.03
CA PHE A 77 -20.99 12.27 -17.05
C PHE A 77 -21.76 11.84 -15.79
N PHE A 78 -21.41 10.66 -15.24
CA PHE A 78 -21.98 10.19 -13.96
C PHE A 78 -21.68 11.14 -12.79
N ARG A 79 -20.62 11.96 -12.89
CA ARG A 79 -20.32 13.10 -12.02
C ARG A 79 -19.75 14.25 -12.83
N PRO A 80 -20.17 15.51 -12.59
CA PRO A 80 -19.56 16.65 -13.25
C PRO A 80 -18.07 16.77 -12.84
N PRO A 81 -17.18 17.23 -13.74
CA PRO A 81 -15.76 17.39 -13.44
C PRO A 81 -15.48 18.47 -12.39
N VAL A 82 -16.45 19.36 -12.15
CA VAL A 82 -16.45 20.35 -11.07
C VAL A 82 -17.57 19.99 -10.10
N SER A 83 -17.26 19.84 -8.82
CA SER A 83 -18.28 19.68 -7.79
C SER A 83 -18.85 21.05 -7.42
N GLU A 84 -20.14 21.25 -7.67
CA GLU A 84 -20.85 22.42 -7.14
C GLU A 84 -20.99 22.27 -5.63
N VAL A 85 -20.37 23.16 -4.87
CA VAL A 85 -20.48 23.18 -3.41
C VAL A 85 -21.69 24.04 -3.04
N PRO A 86 -22.67 23.53 -2.27
CA PRO A 86 -23.82 24.32 -1.89
C PRO A 86 -23.39 25.49 -0.98
N PRO A 87 -24.10 26.63 -1.00
CA PRO A 87 -23.72 27.81 -0.21
C PRO A 87 -23.64 27.52 1.30
N ALA A 88 -24.50 26.63 1.79
CA ALA A 88 -24.45 26.16 3.19
C ALA A 88 -23.13 25.46 3.54
N ALA A 89 -22.55 24.69 2.62
CA ALA A 89 -21.26 24.03 2.83
C ALA A 89 -20.09 25.01 2.69
N LEU A 90 -20.21 26.01 1.79
CA LEU A 90 -19.20 27.08 1.65
C LEU A 90 -19.06 27.93 2.92
N HIS A 91 -20.17 28.15 3.62
CA HIS A 91 -20.23 28.97 4.83
C HIS A 91 -20.30 28.16 6.14
N ALA A 92 -20.11 26.86 6.09
CA ALA A 92 -20.15 26.01 7.28
C ALA A 92 -19.00 26.34 8.23
N LYS A 93 -19.33 26.69 9.48
CA LYS A 93 -18.33 26.89 10.55
C LYS A 93 -18.01 25.54 11.21
N PRO A 94 -16.74 25.26 11.54
CA PRO A 94 -16.38 24.05 12.28
C PRO A 94 -17.04 24.06 13.66
N SER A 95 -17.31 22.88 14.21
CA SER A 95 -17.78 22.76 15.59
C SER A 95 -16.65 23.08 16.57
N GLY A 96 -16.99 23.53 17.79
CA GLY A 96 -15.96 23.81 18.81
C GLY A 96 -15.04 22.62 19.11
N ARG A 97 -15.53 21.38 18.96
CA ARG A 97 -14.70 20.16 19.04
C ARG A 97 -13.70 20.07 17.87
N LEU A 98 -14.12 20.37 16.64
CA LEU A 98 -13.21 20.38 15.49
C LEU A 98 -12.14 21.46 15.65
N GLU A 99 -12.50 22.63 16.18
CA GLU A 99 -11.54 23.69 16.50
C GLU A 99 -10.51 23.19 17.52
N GLN A 100 -10.95 22.56 18.62
CA GLN A 100 -10.07 21.97 19.62
C GLN A 100 -9.14 20.88 19.06
N LEU A 101 -9.65 20.02 18.17
CA LEU A 101 -8.84 18.96 17.55
C LEU A 101 -7.88 19.49 16.49
N SER A 102 -8.24 20.59 15.82
CA SER A 102 -7.40 21.24 14.82
C SER A 102 -6.27 22.07 15.45
N ALA A 103 -6.42 22.45 16.72
CA ALA A 103 -5.37 23.14 17.44
C ALA A 103 -4.14 22.23 17.54
N PRO A 104 -2.92 22.74 17.23
CA PRO A 104 -1.72 21.94 17.36
C PRO A 104 -1.58 21.52 18.82
N VAL A 105 -1.52 20.21 19.06
CA VAL A 105 -1.16 19.70 20.38
C VAL A 105 0.25 20.19 20.67
N ALA A 106 0.40 21.04 21.69
CA ALA A 106 1.71 21.47 22.16
C ALA A 106 2.48 20.21 22.58
N ARG A 107 3.34 19.72 21.68
CA ARG A 107 4.30 18.70 22.02
C ARG A 107 5.19 19.34 23.06
N LYS A 108 5.29 18.74 24.24
CA LYS A 108 6.34 19.13 25.18
C LYS A 108 7.64 18.96 24.42
N VAL A 109 8.31 20.08 24.11
CA VAL A 109 9.69 20.06 23.66
C VAL A 109 10.41 19.37 24.80
N HIS A 110 10.89 18.15 24.57
CA HIS A 110 11.87 17.55 25.44
C HIS A 110 13.02 18.55 25.45
N GLN A 111 13.19 19.26 26.56
CA GLN A 111 14.31 20.17 26.71
C GLN A 111 15.56 19.32 26.52
N GLU A 112 16.48 19.79 25.68
CA GLU A 112 17.81 19.22 25.54
C GLU A 112 18.46 19.22 26.92
N GLY A 113 18.39 18.07 27.61
CA GLY A 113 18.62 17.99 29.05
C GLY A 113 17.95 16.79 29.70
N ASP A 114 16.86 16.28 29.13
CA ASP A 114 16.37 14.94 29.49
C ASP A 114 17.32 13.92 28.86
N ALA A 115 18.00 13.14 29.72
CA ALA A 115 19.09 12.21 29.40
C ALA A 115 18.77 11.07 28.39
N ASP A 116 17.59 11.10 27.77
CA ASP A 116 17.07 10.05 26.88
C ASP A 116 17.36 10.31 25.39
N VAL A 117 17.88 11.48 25.00
CA VAL A 117 18.12 11.78 23.57
C VAL A 117 19.50 11.30 23.06
N VAL A 118 20.47 11.08 23.95
CA VAL A 118 21.84 10.71 23.53
C VAL A 118 22.00 9.19 23.33
N ASN A 119 21.12 8.37 23.91
CA ASN A 119 21.20 6.92 23.77
C ASN A 119 20.05 6.39 22.91
N ARG A 120 20.20 6.56 21.59
CA ARG A 120 19.37 5.86 20.58
C ARG A 120 19.72 4.36 20.51
N THR A 121 19.90 3.71 21.66
CA THR A 121 19.75 2.27 21.77
C THR A 121 18.27 1.96 21.58
N VAL A 122 17.96 0.98 20.74
CA VAL A 122 16.62 0.44 20.58
C VAL A 122 16.22 -0.26 21.88
N THR A 123 15.93 0.54 22.90
CA THR A 123 15.32 0.11 24.14
C THR A 123 13.91 0.68 24.07
N ALA A 124 12.94 -0.22 24.23
CA ALA A 124 11.51 0.05 24.09
C ALA A 124 11.12 1.40 24.69
N PRO A 125 10.17 2.15 24.08
CA PRO A 125 9.75 3.44 24.63
C PRO A 125 9.48 3.25 26.11
N SER A 126 10.18 4.01 26.95
CA SER A 126 9.95 4.05 28.38
C SER A 126 8.61 4.75 28.58
N SER A 127 7.52 4.05 28.28
CA SER A 127 6.20 4.49 28.67
C SER A 127 6.26 4.58 30.19
N ASN A 128 6.14 5.79 30.73
CA ASN A 128 5.81 5.99 32.14
C ASN A 128 4.43 5.36 32.36
N VAL A 129 4.41 4.04 32.57
CA VAL A 129 3.21 3.30 32.90
C VAL A 129 2.95 3.59 34.37
N PRO A 130 1.77 4.14 34.74
CA PRO A 130 1.47 4.35 36.13
C PRO A 130 1.50 3.00 36.87
N PRO A 131 1.95 2.96 38.14
CA PRO A 131 2.08 1.70 38.88
C PRO A 131 0.76 0.91 38.92
N ALA A 132 -0.38 1.59 38.93
CA ALA A 132 -1.70 0.96 38.84
C ALA A 132 -1.91 0.14 37.55
N ALA A 133 -1.35 0.58 36.42
CA ALA A 133 -1.45 -0.14 35.15
C ALA A 133 -0.44 -1.30 35.06
N LEU A 134 0.68 -1.25 35.78
CA LEU A 134 1.60 -2.40 35.92
C LEU A 134 0.99 -3.53 36.75
N HIS A 135 0.10 -3.19 37.69
CA HIS A 135 -0.57 -4.14 38.58
C HIS A 135 -2.01 -4.46 38.16
N ALA A 136 -2.45 -3.99 36.98
CA ALA A 136 -3.80 -4.26 36.50
C ALA A 136 -3.94 -5.75 36.11
N SER A 137 -4.82 -6.47 36.80
CA SER A 137 -5.22 -7.83 36.41
C SER A 137 -6.32 -7.76 35.36
N CYS A 138 -6.28 -8.63 34.36
CA CYS A 138 -7.37 -8.75 33.40
C CYS A 138 -8.57 -9.46 34.04
N THR A 139 -9.78 -9.22 33.51
CA THR A 139 -10.99 -9.93 33.93
C THR A 139 -11.01 -11.35 33.35
N ASP A 140 -11.71 -12.28 34.00
CA ASP A 140 -11.84 -13.67 33.55
C ASP A 140 -12.32 -13.78 32.10
N TYR A 141 -13.21 -12.87 31.67
CA TYR A 141 -13.67 -12.80 30.28
C TYR A 141 -12.53 -12.50 29.30
N VAL A 142 -11.67 -11.53 29.61
CA VAL A 142 -10.50 -11.18 28.78
C VAL A 142 -9.47 -12.31 28.81
N GLN A 143 -9.29 -12.97 29.96
CA GLN A 143 -8.42 -14.14 30.08
C GLN A 143 -8.89 -15.28 29.18
N ASN A 144 -10.20 -15.53 29.15
CA ASN A 144 -10.80 -16.55 28.28
C ASN A 144 -10.67 -16.20 26.79
N LEU A 145 -10.76 -14.92 26.42
CA LEU A 145 -10.52 -14.48 25.04
C LEU A 145 -9.06 -14.62 24.60
N ALA A 146 -8.11 -14.53 25.54
CA ALA A 146 -6.69 -14.70 25.27
C ALA A 146 -6.30 -16.17 25.01
N VAL A 147 -7.14 -17.14 25.39
CA VAL A 147 -6.91 -18.56 25.10
C VAL A 147 -7.02 -18.80 23.59
N ALA A 148 -5.95 -19.33 23.00
CA ALA A 148 -5.93 -19.67 21.58
C ALA A 148 -7.06 -20.65 21.25
N LYS A 149 -7.76 -20.41 20.14
CA LYS A 149 -8.82 -21.31 19.67
C LYS A 149 -8.25 -22.68 19.31
N VAL A 150 -8.96 -23.73 19.70
CA VAL A 150 -8.61 -25.11 19.32
C VAL A 150 -8.73 -25.24 17.80
N VAL A 151 -7.64 -25.68 17.18
CA VAL A 151 -7.59 -25.95 15.75
C VAL A 151 -8.46 -27.19 15.44
N PRO A 152 -9.40 -27.14 14.46
CA PRO A 152 -10.22 -28.29 14.09
C PRO A 152 -9.37 -29.49 13.66
N LYS A 153 -9.85 -30.72 13.89
CA LYS A 153 -9.15 -31.97 13.50
C LYS A 153 -8.82 -32.05 12.00
N GLU A 154 -9.59 -31.37 11.18
CA GLU A 154 -9.45 -31.34 9.71
C GLU A 154 -8.56 -30.21 9.20
N TYR A 155 -8.07 -29.33 10.08
CA TYR A 155 -7.23 -28.21 9.67
C TYR A 155 -5.93 -28.73 9.06
N ARG A 156 -5.73 -28.41 7.79
CA ARG A 156 -4.47 -28.60 7.09
C ARG A 156 -3.79 -27.23 6.98
N PRO A 157 -2.59 -27.04 7.54
CA PRO A 157 -1.85 -25.80 7.35
C PRO A 157 -1.60 -25.59 5.85
N MET A 158 -1.48 -24.33 5.46
CA MET A 158 -1.08 -23.99 4.09
C MET A 158 0.22 -24.72 3.75
N ASN A 159 0.31 -25.26 2.53
CA ASN A 159 1.52 -25.93 2.07
C ASN A 159 2.75 -25.04 2.35
N PRO A 160 3.88 -25.59 2.80
CA PRO A 160 5.06 -24.81 3.12
C PRO A 160 5.49 -23.98 1.90
N VAL A 161 5.93 -22.74 2.14
CA VAL A 161 6.34 -21.77 1.10
C VAL A 161 7.43 -22.34 0.19
N ALA A 162 8.29 -23.21 0.71
CA ALA A 162 9.30 -23.92 -0.07
C ALA A 162 8.89 -25.40 -0.23
N ARG A 163 8.49 -25.78 -1.46
CA ARG A 163 8.43 -27.19 -1.86
C ARG A 163 9.62 -27.47 -2.77
N PRO A 164 10.36 -28.58 -2.58
CA PRO A 164 11.38 -28.98 -3.53
C PRO A 164 10.72 -29.24 -4.89
N VAL A 165 11.21 -28.58 -5.93
CA VAL A 165 10.76 -28.84 -7.30
C VAL A 165 11.28 -30.22 -7.68
N THR A 166 10.38 -31.15 -8.04
CA THR A 166 10.78 -32.52 -8.41
C THR A 166 11.65 -32.51 -9.66
N SER A 167 12.50 -33.53 -9.82
CA SER A 167 13.43 -33.59 -10.95
C SER A 167 12.69 -33.57 -12.30
N GLU A 168 11.52 -34.21 -12.36
CA GLU A 168 10.66 -34.27 -13.54
C GLU A 168 10.11 -32.89 -13.88
N ALA A 169 9.74 -32.08 -12.88
CA ALA A 169 9.27 -30.72 -13.09
C ALA A 169 10.40 -29.78 -13.52
N GLN A 170 11.64 -29.99 -13.05
CA GLN A 170 12.81 -29.23 -13.50
C GLN A 170 13.19 -29.53 -14.96
N HIS A 171 12.99 -30.77 -15.39
CA HIS A 171 13.32 -31.23 -16.75
C HIS A 171 12.11 -31.27 -17.70
N ALA A 172 10.93 -30.85 -17.25
CA ALA A 172 9.72 -30.83 -18.07
C ALA A 172 9.87 -29.86 -19.24
N MET A 173 9.82 -30.37 -20.47
CA MET A 173 9.81 -29.52 -21.66
C MET A 173 8.39 -29.04 -21.98
N ALA A 174 8.27 -27.77 -22.35
CA ALA A 174 7.01 -27.21 -22.82
C ALA A 174 6.51 -27.96 -24.07
N THR A 175 5.21 -28.26 -24.11
CA THR A 175 4.58 -28.90 -25.27
C THR A 175 4.70 -28.03 -26.51
N GLN A 176 4.65 -28.65 -27.70
CA GLN A 176 4.76 -27.93 -28.99
C GLN A 176 3.78 -26.76 -29.10
N ARG A 177 2.54 -26.92 -28.59
CA ARG A 177 1.54 -25.86 -28.57
C ARG A 177 1.92 -24.70 -27.66
N VAL A 178 2.45 -24.97 -26.47
CA VAL A 178 2.94 -23.93 -25.55
C VAL A 178 4.13 -23.21 -26.17
N GLN A 179 5.05 -23.93 -26.83
CA GLN A 179 6.16 -23.31 -27.57
C GLN A 179 5.69 -22.41 -28.71
N GLN A 180 4.64 -22.81 -29.46
CA GLN A 180 4.04 -21.98 -30.51
C GLN A 180 3.39 -20.71 -29.95
N LEU A 181 2.67 -20.81 -28.84
CA LEU A 181 2.01 -19.66 -28.19
C LEU A 181 2.99 -18.71 -27.49
N ALA A 182 4.11 -19.25 -26.99
CA ALA A 182 5.17 -18.47 -26.38
C ALA A 182 5.96 -17.62 -27.40
N ARG A 183 5.84 -17.92 -28.70
CA ARG A 183 6.42 -17.06 -29.74
C ARG A 183 5.73 -15.70 -29.67
N PRO A 184 6.48 -14.59 -29.51
CA PRO A 184 5.88 -13.27 -29.56
C PRO A 184 5.17 -13.14 -30.91
N LYS A 185 3.94 -12.62 -30.88
CA LYS A 185 3.16 -12.43 -32.09
C LYS A 185 3.95 -11.48 -32.98
N SER A 186 4.56 -11.98 -34.05
CA SER A 186 5.31 -11.20 -35.03
C SER A 186 4.33 -10.40 -35.90
N GLY A 187 3.60 -9.49 -35.28
CA GLY A 187 2.78 -8.52 -35.96
C GLY A 187 3.54 -7.21 -35.96
N LYS A 188 3.87 -6.71 -37.16
CA LYS A 188 3.86 -5.26 -37.37
C LYS A 188 2.60 -4.76 -36.69
N MET A 189 2.75 -3.85 -35.73
CA MET A 189 1.64 -3.19 -35.08
C MET A 189 0.74 -2.70 -36.22
N LYS A 190 -0.38 -3.38 -36.47
CA LYS A 190 -1.37 -2.89 -37.44
C LYS A 190 -1.94 -1.65 -36.78
N THR A 191 -1.31 -0.52 -37.06
CA THR A 191 -1.84 0.82 -36.86
C THR A 191 -2.91 1.13 -37.92
N ASP A 192 -3.50 0.10 -38.54
CA ASP A 192 -4.52 0.27 -39.54
C ASP A 192 -5.77 -0.47 -39.04
N ASP A 193 -6.77 0.35 -38.71
CA ASP A 193 -8.18 0.02 -38.52
C ASP A 193 -8.55 -0.73 -37.23
N PHE A 194 -8.24 -0.15 -36.07
CA PHE A 194 -8.93 -0.50 -34.83
C PHE A 194 -10.37 0.03 -34.89
N GLU A 195 -11.28 -0.76 -35.45
CA GLU A 195 -12.72 -0.55 -35.32
C GLU A 195 -13.16 -1.01 -33.91
N PRO A 196 -13.59 -0.11 -33.01
CA PRO A 196 -13.86 -0.44 -31.60
C PRO A 196 -14.95 -1.50 -31.40
N PHE A 197 -15.77 -1.73 -32.42
CA PHE A 197 -16.91 -2.66 -32.40
C PHE A 197 -16.69 -3.90 -33.28
N HIS A 198 -15.47 -4.14 -33.78
CA HIS A 198 -15.19 -5.31 -34.58
C HIS A 198 -15.22 -6.60 -33.73
N VAL A 199 -16.29 -7.38 -33.87
CA VAL A 199 -16.42 -8.69 -33.23
C VAL A 199 -15.90 -9.77 -34.19
N SER A 200 -14.89 -10.52 -33.75
CA SER A 200 -14.32 -11.61 -34.54
C SER A 200 -15.37 -12.67 -34.92
N PRO A 201 -15.28 -13.30 -36.10
CA PRO A 201 -16.24 -14.33 -36.52
C PRO A 201 -16.26 -15.55 -35.59
N PHE A 202 -15.16 -15.83 -34.88
CA PHE A 202 -15.10 -16.89 -33.88
C PHE A 202 -15.91 -16.53 -32.63
N ALA A 203 -15.81 -15.28 -32.16
CA ALA A 203 -16.63 -14.80 -31.05
C ALA A 203 -18.13 -14.83 -31.38
N LYS A 204 -18.51 -14.53 -32.63
CA LYS A 204 -19.92 -14.64 -33.10
C LYS A 204 -20.44 -16.08 -33.11
N ARG A 205 -19.55 -17.07 -33.26
CA ARG A 205 -19.88 -18.51 -33.31
C ARG A 205 -19.65 -19.22 -31.98
N ALA A 206 -19.14 -18.53 -30.97
CA ALA A 206 -18.84 -19.13 -29.68
C ALA A 206 -20.14 -19.47 -28.95
N VAL A 207 -20.28 -20.74 -28.57
CA VAL A 207 -21.41 -21.23 -27.78
C VAL A 207 -20.98 -21.28 -26.30
N PRO A 208 -21.78 -20.75 -25.37
CA PRO A 208 -21.47 -20.81 -23.94
C PRO A 208 -21.42 -22.27 -23.46
N SER A 209 -20.56 -22.54 -22.47
CA SER A 209 -20.51 -23.88 -21.87
C SER A 209 -21.80 -24.18 -21.10
N PRO A 210 -22.17 -25.47 -20.92
CA PRO A 210 -23.38 -25.86 -20.20
C PRO A 210 -23.50 -25.23 -18.81
N ARG A 211 -22.38 -25.09 -18.10
CA ARG A 211 -22.33 -24.47 -16.78
C ARG A 211 -22.65 -22.97 -16.81
N VAL A 212 -22.20 -22.26 -17.84
CA VAL A 212 -22.49 -20.83 -18.02
C VAL A 212 -23.96 -20.63 -18.35
N ILE A 213 -24.55 -21.52 -19.16
CA ILE A 213 -25.99 -21.53 -19.44
C ILE A 213 -26.78 -21.70 -18.13
N GLU A 214 -26.43 -22.69 -17.32
CA GLU A 214 -27.05 -22.93 -16.02
C GLU A 214 -26.97 -21.71 -15.09
N LEU A 215 -25.79 -21.09 -14.97
CA LEU A 215 -25.59 -19.90 -14.13
C LEU A 215 -26.31 -18.66 -14.66
N SER A 216 -26.56 -18.59 -15.97
CA SER A 216 -27.31 -17.48 -16.59
C SER A 216 -28.81 -17.57 -16.34
N THR A 217 -29.31 -18.75 -15.94
CA THR A 217 -30.71 -18.88 -15.55
C THR A 217 -30.96 -18.19 -14.20
N PRO A 218 -32.03 -17.38 -14.08
CA PRO A 218 -32.33 -16.72 -12.82
C PRO A 218 -32.68 -17.75 -11.75
N LEU A 219 -32.13 -17.56 -10.55
CA LEU A 219 -32.47 -18.39 -9.39
C LEU A 219 -34.00 -18.42 -9.20
N PRO A 220 -34.61 -19.58 -8.91
CA PRO A 220 -36.07 -19.72 -8.86
C PRO A 220 -36.72 -18.75 -7.86
N ARG A 221 -36.06 -18.48 -6.73
CA ARG A 221 -36.50 -17.48 -5.74
C ARG A 221 -36.54 -16.02 -6.24
N LYS A 222 -35.90 -15.71 -7.37
CA LYS A 222 -35.84 -14.36 -7.96
C LYS A 222 -36.73 -14.22 -9.21
N VAL A 223 -37.40 -15.29 -9.64
CA VAL A 223 -38.34 -15.25 -10.75
C VAL A 223 -39.69 -14.76 -10.21
N ARG A 224 -40.06 -13.51 -10.53
CA ARG A 224 -41.42 -13.01 -10.26
C ARG A 224 -42.34 -13.49 -11.37
N THR A 225 -43.38 -14.24 -11.01
CA THR A 225 -44.47 -14.57 -11.93
C THR A 225 -45.21 -13.29 -12.26
N LYS A 226 -45.34 -12.96 -13.55
CA LYS A 226 -46.26 -11.91 -13.98
C LYS A 226 -47.68 -12.47 -13.86
N THR A 227 -48.46 -11.89 -12.96
CA THR A 227 -49.92 -12.03 -12.89
C THR A 227 -50.59 -11.19 -13.95
#